data_AF-A0A8S0TVI6-F1
#
_entry.id   AF-A0A8S0TVI6-F1
#
_cell.length_a   1.000
_cell.length_b   1.000
_cell.length_c   1.000
_cell.angle_alpha   90.00
_cell.angle_beta   90.00
_cell.angle_gamma   90.00
#
_symmetry.space_group_name_H-M   'P 1'
#
loop_
_entity.id
_entity.type
_entity.pdbx_description
1 polymer ?
#
loop_
_entity_poly.entity_id
_entity_poly.type
_entity_poly.pdbx_seq_one_letter_code
_entity_poly.pdbx_strand_id
1 'polypeptide(L)'
;MGPRWKGKGAEDKALADPMSKIVSQLRLSLIESDSQGLLSGCIVLLEANAEQTELLNRACFGRPIVNADKDKQWFQLSMEEAFYLCFALKCVKIVSNDKWLKNDEEFWSYVTPKRANFPNLCIAYSHLRMKNWVVRSGSQFGVDFVAYRHHPSLVHSEYAVLVLSGEDGNTNGRLRVWSDFQCTLRLCGSVAKSLLVLYIDKNGNGAVFPSCLENYSVKERLITRWNPEQSRENKPK
;
A
#
# COMPACT_ATOMS: atom_id res chain seq x y z
N MET A 1 3.08 -3.16 21.27
CA MET A 1 1.63 -2.98 21.52
C MET A 1 0.88 -3.95 20.61
N GLY A 2 -0.26 -4.49 21.07
CA GLY A 2 -1.13 -5.35 20.25
C GLY A 2 -2.03 -4.55 19.29
N PRO A 3 -2.82 -5.24 18.44
CA PRO A 3 -3.78 -4.62 17.54
C PRO A 3 -4.83 -3.79 18.29
N ARG A 4 -5.30 -2.70 17.69
CA ARG A 4 -6.36 -1.84 18.25
C ARG A 4 -7.70 -2.11 17.57
N TRP A 5 -8.49 -2.99 18.17
CA TRP A 5 -9.79 -3.44 17.65
C TRP A 5 -10.89 -2.39 17.80
N LYS A 6 -11.81 -2.31 16.83
CA LYS A 6 -12.93 -1.34 16.79
C LYS A 6 -14.20 -1.79 17.50
N GLY A 7 -14.24 -3.01 18.04
CA GLY A 7 -15.41 -3.53 18.73
C GLY A 7 -15.23 -4.96 19.23
N LYS A 8 -16.20 -5.42 20.03
CA LYS A 8 -16.23 -6.78 20.58
C LYS A 8 -16.37 -7.81 19.45
N GLY A 9 -15.53 -8.85 19.45
CA GLY A 9 -15.51 -9.90 18.42
C GLY A 9 -14.86 -9.50 17.09
N ALA A 10 -14.27 -8.30 16.98
CA ALA A 10 -13.54 -7.91 15.78
C ALA A 10 -12.26 -8.75 15.58
N GLU A 11 -11.62 -9.14 16.69
CA GLU A 11 -10.46 -10.02 16.71
C GLU A 11 -10.81 -11.41 16.17
N ASP A 12 -11.85 -12.05 16.71
CA ASP A 12 -12.29 -13.38 16.27
C ASP A 12 -12.63 -13.39 14.78
N LYS A 13 -13.34 -12.35 14.30
CA LYS A 13 -13.65 -12.19 12.87
C LYS A 13 -12.40 -12.05 12.00
N ALA A 14 -11.40 -11.31 12.49
CA ALA A 14 -10.16 -11.09 11.77
C ALA A 14 -9.27 -12.34 11.73
N LEU A 15 -9.29 -13.15 12.78
CA LEU A 15 -8.55 -14.42 12.85
C LEU A 15 -9.21 -15.54 12.05
N ALA A 16 -10.55 -15.55 11.98
CA ALA A 16 -11.30 -16.52 11.18
C ALA A 16 -11.07 -16.35 9.66
N ASP A 17 -10.70 -15.14 9.23
CA ASP A 17 -10.52 -14.79 7.82
C ASP A 17 -9.18 -14.06 7.57
N PRO A 18 -8.05 -14.79 7.56
CA PRO A 18 -6.73 -14.18 7.44
C PRO A 18 -6.49 -13.58 6.05
N MET A 19 -5.84 -12.41 6.01
CA MET A 19 -5.58 -11.64 4.78
C MET A 19 -4.84 -12.45 3.70
N SER A 20 -3.90 -13.32 4.10
CA SER A 20 -3.16 -14.19 3.18
C SER A 20 -4.09 -15.14 2.40
N LYS A 21 -5.11 -15.70 3.07
CA LYS A 21 -6.11 -16.57 2.45
C LYS A 21 -6.98 -15.79 1.46
N ILE A 22 -7.47 -14.61 1.88
CA ILE A 22 -8.31 -13.75 1.04
C ILE A 22 -7.56 -13.34 -0.24
N VAL A 23 -6.30 -12.89 -0.11
CA VAL A 23 -5.47 -12.49 -1.25
C VAL A 23 -5.16 -13.69 -2.16
N SER A 24 -4.94 -14.88 -1.60
CA SER A 24 -4.74 -16.08 -2.39
C SER A 24 -5.99 -16.46 -3.20
N GLN A 25 -7.17 -16.38 -2.60
CA GLN A 25 -8.45 -16.64 -3.29
C GLN A 25 -8.70 -15.60 -4.39
N LEU A 26 -8.49 -14.31 -4.08
CA LEU A 26 -8.62 -13.23 -5.05
C LEU A 26 -7.70 -13.46 -6.26
N ARG A 27 -6.44 -13.83 -6.01
CA ARG A 27 -5.46 -14.09 -7.06
C ARG A 27 -5.93 -15.20 -8.00
N LEU A 28 -6.42 -16.31 -7.47
CA LEU A 28 -6.92 -17.43 -8.28
C LEU A 28 -8.12 -17.01 -9.12
N SER A 29 -9.12 -16.37 -8.50
CA SER A 29 -10.33 -15.92 -9.19
C SER A 29 -10.04 -14.94 -10.34
N LEU A 30 -9.09 -14.01 -10.17
CA LEU A 30 -8.71 -13.05 -11.22
C LEU A 30 -7.93 -13.72 -12.37
N ILE A 31 -7.11 -14.73 -12.07
CA ILE A 31 -6.38 -15.51 -13.09
C ILE A 31 -7.37 -16.34 -13.93
N GLU A 32 -8.31 -17.02 -13.27
CA GLU A 32 -9.29 -17.89 -13.93
C GLU A 32 -10.20 -17.12 -14.90
N SER A 33 -10.53 -15.87 -14.59
CA SER A 33 -11.36 -15.03 -15.47
C SER A 33 -10.58 -14.20 -16.49
N ASP A 34 -9.26 -14.38 -16.60
CA ASP A 34 -8.36 -13.52 -17.40
C ASP A 34 -8.61 -12.02 -17.20
N SER A 35 -8.70 -11.58 -15.93
CA SER A 35 -9.13 -10.22 -15.58
C SER A 35 -8.23 -9.14 -16.18
N GLN A 36 -8.88 -8.10 -16.73
CA GLN A 36 -8.21 -6.97 -17.37
C GLN A 36 -8.52 -5.66 -16.64
N GLY A 37 -7.47 -4.88 -16.39
CA GLY A 37 -7.56 -3.53 -15.84
C GLY A 37 -7.40 -2.49 -16.96
N LEU A 38 -8.43 -1.67 -17.18
CA LEU A 38 -8.38 -0.58 -18.15
C LEU A 38 -7.67 0.64 -17.57
N LEU A 39 -6.53 0.99 -18.16
CA LEU A 39 -5.76 2.18 -17.84
C LEU A 39 -6.45 3.43 -18.36
N SER A 40 -6.77 4.36 -17.45
CA SER A 40 -7.30 5.68 -17.78
C SER A 40 -6.55 6.75 -17.00
N GLY A 41 -5.66 7.48 -17.67
CA GLY A 41 -4.86 8.54 -17.07
C GLY A 41 -3.89 8.05 -15.98
N CYS A 42 -4.28 8.23 -14.72
CA CYS A 42 -3.50 7.87 -13.52
C CYS A 42 -4.23 6.84 -12.62
N ILE A 43 -5.25 6.18 -13.15
CA ILE A 43 -6.05 5.16 -12.46
C ILE A 43 -6.23 3.94 -13.37
N VAL A 44 -6.53 2.79 -12.76
CA VAL A 44 -6.89 1.57 -13.49
C VAL A 44 -8.30 1.15 -13.06
N LEU A 45 -9.15 0.86 -14.04
CA LEU A 45 -10.51 0.40 -13.84
C LEU A 45 -10.56 -1.11 -14.04
N LEU A 46 -10.97 -1.84 -13.01
CA LEU A 46 -11.11 -3.29 -13.04
C LEU A 46 -12.59 -3.66 -12.99
N GLU A 47 -13.07 -4.39 -13.98
CA GLU A 47 -14.39 -5.04 -13.92
C GLU A 47 -14.30 -6.29 -13.06
N ALA A 48 -15.27 -6.48 -12.16
CA ALA A 48 -15.29 -7.59 -11.22
C ALA A 48 -16.68 -8.25 -11.19
N ASN A 49 -16.69 -9.58 -11.18
CA ASN A 49 -17.90 -10.36 -10.91
C ASN A 49 -18.27 -10.32 -9.40
N ALA A 50 -19.35 -11.00 -9.00
CA ALA A 50 -19.83 -10.98 -7.62
C ALA A 50 -18.80 -11.53 -6.61
N GLU A 51 -18.13 -12.64 -6.92
CA GLU A 51 -17.11 -13.24 -6.06
C GLU A 51 -15.89 -12.33 -5.93
N GLN A 52 -15.38 -11.83 -7.07
CA GLN A 52 -14.26 -10.90 -7.13
C GLN A 52 -14.56 -9.61 -6.38
N THR A 53 -15.81 -9.12 -6.46
CA THR A 53 -16.26 -7.95 -5.71
C THR A 53 -16.16 -8.19 -4.21
N GLU A 54 -16.60 -9.35 -3.72
CA GLU A 54 -16.47 -9.69 -2.31
C GLU A 54 -15.00 -9.75 -1.88
N LEU A 55 -14.17 -10.44 -2.68
CA LEU A 55 -12.75 -10.62 -2.40
C LEU A 55 -11.95 -9.31 -2.48
N LEU A 56 -12.22 -8.44 -3.44
CA LEU A 56 -11.59 -7.11 -3.56
C LEU A 56 -11.92 -6.24 -2.36
N ASN A 57 -13.18 -6.24 -1.91
CA ASN A 57 -13.59 -5.52 -0.71
C ASN A 57 -12.89 -6.07 0.55
N ARG A 58 -12.91 -7.40 0.73
CA ARG A 58 -12.27 -8.08 1.87
C ARG A 58 -10.74 -7.89 1.89
N ALA A 59 -10.09 -7.92 0.73
CA ALA A 59 -8.65 -7.68 0.58
C ALA A 59 -8.26 -6.19 0.57
N CYS A 60 -9.26 -5.31 0.56
CA CYS A 60 -9.14 -3.85 0.53
C CYS A 60 -8.37 -3.29 -0.68
N PHE A 61 -8.53 -3.91 -1.85
CA PHE A 61 -7.98 -3.36 -3.09
C PHE A 61 -8.98 -2.41 -3.75
N GLY A 62 -8.49 -1.23 -4.13
CA GLY A 62 -9.25 -0.25 -4.87
C GLY A 62 -10.44 0.33 -4.09
N ARG A 63 -11.33 0.94 -4.87
CA ARG A 63 -12.60 1.49 -4.43
C ARG A 63 -13.70 1.10 -5.41
N PRO A 64 -14.84 0.58 -4.94
CA PRO A 64 -15.96 0.31 -5.82
C PRO A 64 -16.50 1.62 -6.41
N ILE A 65 -16.84 1.58 -7.70
CA ILE A 65 -17.50 2.67 -8.41
C ILE A 65 -19.01 2.38 -8.39
N VAL A 66 -19.80 3.39 -8.03
CA VAL A 66 -21.25 3.29 -8.05
C VAL A 66 -21.73 3.45 -9.48
N ASN A 67 -22.28 2.38 -10.06
CA ASN A 67 -22.84 2.38 -11.40
C ASN A 67 -24.35 2.19 -11.36
N ALA A 68 -25.05 2.64 -12.41
CA ALA A 68 -26.48 2.40 -12.58
C ALA A 68 -26.80 0.94 -12.94
N ASP A 69 -25.84 0.25 -13.54
CA ASP A 69 -25.95 -1.14 -13.98
C ASP A 69 -25.66 -2.09 -12.81
N LYS A 70 -26.61 -2.98 -12.50
CA LYS A 70 -26.53 -3.87 -11.32
C LYS A 70 -25.67 -5.10 -11.56
N ASP A 71 -25.42 -5.45 -12.81
CA ASP A 71 -24.79 -6.73 -13.16
C ASP A 71 -23.26 -6.64 -13.25
N LYS A 72 -22.70 -5.41 -13.32
CA LYS A 72 -21.25 -5.17 -13.49
C LYS A 72 -20.72 -4.20 -12.45
N GLN A 73 -19.91 -4.72 -11.52
CA GLN A 73 -19.25 -3.91 -10.52
C GLN A 73 -17.84 -3.51 -10.99
N TRP A 74 -17.56 -2.21 -10.98
CA TRP A 74 -16.25 -1.68 -11.34
C TRP A 74 -15.49 -1.24 -10.08
N PHE A 75 -14.17 -1.43 -10.11
CA PHE A 75 -13.25 -0.98 -9.09
C PHE A 75 -12.21 -0.03 -9.66
N GLN A 76 -12.04 1.11 -9.00
CA GLN A 76 -10.95 2.03 -9.24
C GLN A 76 -9.74 1.62 -8.41
N LEU A 77 -8.67 1.22 -9.08
CA LEU A 77 -7.36 0.92 -8.48
C LEU A 77 -6.44 2.14 -8.59
N SER A 78 -5.63 2.36 -7.55
CA SER A 78 -4.46 3.22 -7.68
C SER A 78 -3.40 2.55 -8.56
N MET A 79 -2.42 3.33 -9.04
CA MET A 79 -1.34 2.76 -9.84
C MET A 79 -0.46 1.80 -9.04
N GLU A 80 -0.26 2.05 -7.75
CA GLU A 80 0.47 1.16 -6.85
C GLU A 80 -0.27 -0.16 -6.63
N GLU A 81 -1.61 -0.10 -6.49
CA GLU A 81 -2.46 -1.28 -6.39
C GLU A 81 -2.44 -2.10 -7.70
N ALA A 82 -2.64 -1.44 -8.84
CA ALA A 82 -2.61 -2.07 -10.15
C ALA A 82 -1.25 -2.71 -10.45
N PHE A 83 -0.17 -1.99 -10.14
CA PHE A 83 1.20 -2.52 -10.25
C PHE A 83 1.37 -3.79 -9.42
N TYR A 84 0.90 -3.80 -8.17
CA TYR A 84 1.02 -4.99 -7.32
C TYR A 84 0.21 -6.18 -7.85
N LEU A 85 -1.03 -5.97 -8.30
CA LEU A 85 -1.87 -7.03 -8.86
C LEU A 85 -1.29 -7.62 -10.16
N CYS A 86 -0.71 -6.75 -11.00
CA CYS A 86 -0.13 -7.11 -12.29
C CYS A 86 1.26 -7.74 -12.15
N PHE A 87 2.20 -7.05 -11.50
CA PHE A 87 3.61 -7.45 -11.44
C PHE A 87 3.89 -8.49 -10.34
N ALA A 88 3.42 -8.24 -9.11
CA ALA A 88 3.75 -9.09 -7.96
C ALA A 88 2.83 -10.32 -7.84
N LEU A 89 1.52 -10.15 -8.02
CA LEU A 89 0.56 -11.26 -7.96
C LEU A 89 0.33 -11.94 -9.32
N LYS A 90 0.67 -11.28 -10.43
CA LYS A 90 0.49 -11.80 -11.81
C LYS A 90 -0.93 -12.29 -12.07
N CYS A 91 -1.91 -11.48 -11.69
CA CYS A 91 -3.33 -11.85 -11.75
C CYS A 91 -4.22 -10.88 -12.52
N VAL A 92 -3.71 -9.72 -12.95
CA VAL A 92 -4.46 -8.75 -13.76
C VAL A 92 -3.57 -8.29 -14.91
N LYS A 93 -4.13 -8.26 -16.13
CA LYS A 93 -3.48 -7.68 -17.31
C LYS A 93 -3.91 -6.22 -17.46
N ILE A 94 -2.97 -5.29 -17.65
CA ILE A 94 -3.32 -3.87 -17.84
C ILE A 94 -3.45 -3.57 -19.33
N VAL A 95 -4.61 -3.07 -19.74
CA VAL A 95 -4.92 -2.68 -21.13
C VAL A 95 -5.09 -1.16 -21.21
N SER A 96 -4.66 -0.54 -22.31
CA SER A 96 -4.87 0.89 -22.56
C SER A 96 -5.68 1.08 -23.83
N ASN A 97 -6.60 2.05 -23.84
CA ASN A 97 -7.52 2.29 -24.96
C ASN A 97 -6.79 2.61 -26.28
N ASP A 98 -5.62 3.24 -26.20
CA ASP A 98 -4.91 3.75 -27.38
C ASP A 98 -3.80 2.81 -27.89
N LYS A 99 -3.32 1.89 -27.04
CA LYS A 99 -2.31 0.86 -27.34
C LYS A 99 -2.46 -0.31 -26.38
N TRP A 100 -2.35 -1.54 -26.86
CA TRP A 100 -2.11 -2.70 -25.99
C TRP A 100 -0.78 -2.45 -25.26
N LEU A 101 -0.80 -2.30 -23.94
CA LEU A 101 0.42 -2.41 -23.15
C LEU A 101 0.83 -3.88 -23.20
N LYS A 102 1.93 -4.17 -23.88
CA LYS A 102 2.33 -5.55 -24.15
C LYS A 102 2.96 -6.24 -22.94
N ASN A 103 3.49 -5.46 -21.99
CA ASN A 103 4.18 -5.97 -20.81
C ASN A 103 4.23 -4.95 -19.65
N ASP A 104 4.66 -5.42 -18.48
CA ASP A 104 4.81 -4.66 -17.25
C ASP A 104 5.80 -3.48 -17.39
N GLU A 105 6.79 -3.60 -18.27
CA GLU A 105 7.79 -2.56 -18.58
C GLU A 105 7.18 -1.32 -19.24
N GLU A 106 6.25 -1.52 -20.18
CA GLU A 106 5.54 -0.44 -20.83
C GLU A 106 4.63 0.29 -19.84
N PHE A 107 3.96 -0.43 -18.94
CA PHE A 107 3.18 0.16 -17.86
C PHE A 107 4.06 1.02 -16.94
N TRP A 108 5.20 0.48 -16.52
CA TRP A 108 6.16 1.22 -15.68
C TRP A 108 6.69 2.48 -16.37
N SER A 109 7.08 2.37 -17.64
CA SER A 109 7.57 3.48 -18.45
C SER A 109 6.50 4.55 -18.67
N TYR A 110 5.23 4.17 -18.72
CA TYR A 110 4.10 5.10 -18.83
C TYR A 110 3.87 5.88 -17.53
N VAL A 111 3.95 5.23 -16.35
CA VAL A 111 3.58 5.86 -15.07
C VAL A 111 4.73 6.62 -14.42
N THR A 112 5.97 6.12 -14.55
CA THR A 112 7.17 6.72 -13.94
C THR A 112 7.34 8.22 -14.24
N PRO A 113 7.24 8.71 -15.48
CA PRO A 113 7.40 10.15 -15.77
C PRO A 113 6.25 11.00 -15.26
N LYS A 114 5.06 10.42 -15.02
CA LYS A 114 3.87 11.17 -14.57
C LYS A 114 3.91 11.47 -13.07
N ARG A 115 4.66 10.71 -12.30
CA ARG A 115 4.74 10.83 -10.84
C ARG A 115 6.16 10.51 -10.36
N ALA A 116 6.92 11.54 -10.01
CA ALA A 116 8.35 11.42 -9.65
C ALA A 116 8.65 10.37 -8.55
N ASN A 117 7.81 10.25 -7.52
CA ASN A 117 8.01 9.29 -6.42
C ASN A 117 7.32 7.93 -6.67
N PHE A 118 6.71 7.72 -7.84
CA PHE A 118 5.92 6.52 -8.13
C PHE A 118 6.70 5.20 -7.98
N PRO A 119 7.94 5.07 -8.51
CA PRO A 119 8.72 3.85 -8.34
C PRO A 119 8.86 3.42 -6.87
N ASN A 120 9.23 4.38 -6.01
CA ASN A 120 9.42 4.13 -4.59
C ASN A 120 8.10 3.74 -3.90
N LEU A 121 7.00 4.40 -4.28
CA LEU A 121 5.67 4.09 -3.75
C LEU A 121 5.20 2.68 -4.13
N CYS A 122 5.45 2.23 -5.37
CA CYS A 122 5.14 0.87 -5.83
C CYS A 122 5.92 -0.20 -5.07
N ILE A 123 7.22 0.02 -4.89
CA ILE A 123 8.09 -0.90 -4.13
C ILE A 123 7.62 -0.95 -2.68
N ALA A 124 7.40 0.21 -2.04
CA ALA A 124 6.91 0.30 -0.67
C ALA A 124 5.55 -0.39 -0.49
N TYR A 125 4.61 -0.15 -1.40
CA TYR A 125 3.29 -0.77 -1.39
C TYR A 125 3.41 -2.29 -1.49
N SER A 126 4.19 -2.78 -2.46
CA SER A 126 4.40 -4.21 -2.70
C SER A 126 5.07 -4.88 -1.49
N HIS A 127 6.09 -4.25 -0.92
CA HIS A 127 6.78 -4.70 0.29
C HIS A 127 5.83 -4.89 1.47
N LEU A 128 4.95 -3.91 1.72
CA LEU A 128 3.94 -4.01 2.78
C LEU A 128 2.90 -5.10 2.49
N ARG A 129 2.40 -5.20 1.25
CA ARG A 129 1.41 -6.24 0.87
C ARG A 129 2.00 -7.64 0.96
N MET A 130 3.27 -7.85 0.58
CA MET A 130 3.96 -9.15 0.74
C MET A 130 4.10 -9.57 2.22
N LYS A 131 4.14 -8.60 3.14
CA LYS A 131 4.07 -8.82 4.59
C LYS A 131 2.64 -8.92 5.14
N ASN A 132 1.64 -9.09 4.27
CA ASN A 132 0.21 -9.20 4.59
C ASN A 132 -0.43 -7.95 5.23
N TRP A 133 0.20 -6.78 5.13
CA TRP A 133 -0.46 -5.55 5.55
C TRP A 133 -1.59 -5.18 4.59
N VAL A 134 -2.71 -4.71 5.12
CA VAL A 134 -3.67 -3.94 4.33
C VAL A 134 -3.14 -2.52 4.22
N VAL A 135 -2.87 -2.07 3.00
CA VAL A 135 -2.29 -0.77 2.70
C VAL A 135 -3.36 0.12 2.08
N ARG A 136 -3.53 1.35 2.61
CA ARG A 136 -4.44 2.36 2.05
C ARG A 136 -3.73 3.69 1.92
N SER A 137 -4.27 4.59 1.11
CA SER A 137 -3.75 5.97 0.98
C SER A 137 -3.67 6.66 2.35
N GLY A 138 -2.53 7.27 2.62
CA GLY A 138 -2.24 7.99 3.87
C GLY A 138 -2.55 9.49 3.82
N SER A 139 -3.15 10.00 2.73
CA SER A 139 -3.31 11.43 2.48
C SER A 139 -4.03 12.19 3.59
N GLN A 140 -5.03 11.56 4.23
CA GLN A 140 -5.76 12.12 5.37
C GLN A 140 -4.88 12.33 6.62
N PHE A 141 -3.71 11.71 6.69
CA PHE A 141 -2.78 11.78 7.81
C PHE A 141 -1.45 12.45 7.43
N GLY A 142 -1.35 13.06 6.23
CA GLY A 142 -0.14 13.72 5.76
C GLY A 142 1.03 12.76 5.48
N VAL A 143 0.74 11.49 5.21
CA VAL A 143 1.74 10.45 4.91
C VAL A 143 1.38 9.73 3.61
N ASP A 144 2.26 8.86 3.10
CA ASP A 144 2.05 8.18 1.82
C ASP A 144 1.02 7.06 1.96
N PHE A 145 1.18 6.21 2.99
CA PHE A 145 0.25 5.11 3.27
C PHE A 145 -0.14 5.00 4.74
N VAL A 146 -1.20 4.25 5.00
CA VAL A 146 -1.49 3.68 6.32
C VAL A 146 -1.57 2.17 6.21
N ALA A 147 -1.02 1.48 7.20
CA ALA A 147 -0.98 0.02 7.23
C ALA A 147 -1.86 -0.53 8.37
N TYR A 148 -2.72 -1.47 8.04
CA TYR A 148 -3.59 -2.18 8.97
C TYR A 148 -3.21 -3.66 9.02
N ARG A 149 -3.27 -4.27 10.21
CA ARG A 149 -3.08 -5.72 10.36
C ARG A 149 -4.20 -6.52 9.69
N HIS A 150 -5.41 -5.97 9.68
CA HIS A 150 -6.64 -6.59 9.18
C HIS A 150 -7.52 -5.54 8.50
N HIS A 151 -8.71 -5.95 8.05
CA HIS A 151 -9.66 -5.06 7.39
C HIS A 151 -9.95 -3.78 8.22
N PRO A 152 -9.96 -2.57 7.62
CA PRO A 152 -10.15 -1.29 8.32
C PRO A 152 -11.46 -1.15 9.09
N SER A 153 -12.48 -1.99 8.82
CA SER A 153 -13.71 -2.04 9.63
C SER A 153 -13.51 -2.72 10.99
N LEU A 154 -12.50 -3.58 11.12
CA LEU A 154 -12.25 -4.40 12.32
C LEU A 154 -11.19 -3.77 13.23
N VAL A 155 -10.17 -3.13 12.65
CA VAL A 155 -8.99 -2.65 13.38
C VAL A 155 -8.63 -1.23 12.94
N HIS A 156 -8.06 -0.43 13.85
CA HIS A 156 -7.40 0.81 13.47
C HIS A 156 -6.06 0.52 12.81
N SER A 157 -5.61 1.39 11.90
CA SER A 157 -4.27 1.24 11.33
C SER A 157 -3.22 1.39 12.42
N GLU A 158 -2.14 0.63 12.28
CA GLU A 158 -1.02 0.64 13.21
C GLU A 158 0.02 1.68 12.79
N TYR A 159 0.34 1.69 11.50
CA TYR A 159 1.38 2.56 10.96
C TYR A 159 0.83 3.67 10.09
N ALA A 160 1.38 4.86 10.29
CA ALA A 160 1.43 5.93 9.30
C ALA A 160 2.79 5.79 8.58
N VAL A 161 2.77 5.65 7.26
CA VAL A 161 3.94 5.23 6.49
C VAL A 161 4.42 6.36 5.59
N LEU A 162 5.69 6.75 5.76
CA LEU A 162 6.40 7.64 4.84
C LEU A 162 7.41 6.86 4.01
N VAL A 163 7.45 7.13 2.71
CA VAL A 163 8.35 6.48 1.76
C VAL A 163 9.43 7.47 1.33
N LEU A 164 10.69 7.15 1.63
CA LEU A 164 11.86 7.95 1.30
C LEU A 164 12.78 7.18 0.36
N SER A 165 13.40 7.87 -0.59
CA SER A 165 14.51 7.30 -1.37
C SER A 165 15.74 7.20 -0.47
N GLY A 166 16.41 6.04 -0.50
CA GLY A 166 17.71 5.83 0.15
C GLY A 166 18.86 6.43 -0.65
N GLU A 167 18.70 6.51 -1.97
CA GLU A 167 19.59 7.23 -2.88
C GLU A 167 19.10 8.67 -3.04
N ASP A 168 20.03 9.61 -2.90
CA ASP A 168 19.88 11.06 -2.94
C ASP A 168 19.17 11.72 -1.74
N GLY A 169 19.91 12.59 -1.05
CA GLY A 169 19.41 13.48 0.01
C GLY A 169 18.36 14.51 -0.46
N ASN A 170 17.66 14.29 -1.58
CA ASN A 170 16.87 15.32 -2.23
C ASN A 170 15.50 14.94 -2.84
N THR A 171 15.07 13.68 -2.91
CA THR A 171 13.93 13.38 -3.82
C THR A 171 12.52 13.60 -3.25
N ASN A 172 12.29 13.54 -1.93
CA ASN A 172 10.94 13.68 -1.36
C ASN A 172 10.72 14.88 -0.43
N GLY A 173 11.74 15.70 -0.14
CA GLY A 173 11.57 16.93 0.66
C GLY A 173 11.18 16.73 2.13
N ARG A 174 10.71 15.55 2.53
CA ARG A 174 10.16 15.24 3.85
C ARG A 174 11.21 14.71 4.81
N LEU A 175 11.03 15.01 6.10
CA LEU A 175 11.90 14.55 7.19
C LEU A 175 13.37 14.97 7.01
N ARG A 176 13.63 16.19 6.49
CA ARG A 176 14.99 16.71 6.32
C ARG A 176 15.51 17.40 7.56
N VAL A 177 14.64 18.13 8.24
CA VAL A 177 14.96 18.89 9.44
C VAL A 177 14.20 18.35 10.63
N TRP A 178 14.70 18.60 11.84
CA TRP A 178 14.09 18.09 13.07
C TRP A 178 12.62 18.49 13.23
N SER A 179 12.26 19.69 12.80
CA SER A 179 10.87 20.16 12.83
C SER A 179 9.92 19.30 12.00
N ASP A 180 10.38 18.70 10.90
CA ASP A 180 9.57 17.79 10.08
C ASP A 180 9.21 16.55 10.88
N PHE A 181 10.19 15.95 11.57
CA PHE A 181 9.97 14.80 12.45
C PHE A 181 8.99 15.15 13.56
N GLN A 182 9.17 16.30 14.22
CA GLN A 182 8.27 16.73 15.30
C GLN A 182 6.83 16.91 14.78
N CYS A 183 6.65 17.54 13.62
CA CYS A 183 5.35 17.73 13.00
C CYS A 183 4.70 16.37 12.64
N THR A 184 5.43 15.49 11.95
CA THR A 184 4.89 14.17 11.58
C THR A 184 4.57 13.32 12.81
N LEU A 185 5.44 13.32 13.84
CA LEU A 185 5.17 12.59 15.09
C LEU A 185 3.96 13.16 15.84
N ARG A 186 3.76 14.48 15.83
CA ARG A 186 2.59 15.12 16.41
C ARG A 186 1.30 14.69 15.71
N LEU A 187 1.31 14.67 14.37
CA LEU A 187 0.20 14.22 13.53
C LEU A 187 -0.10 12.74 13.73
N CYS A 188 0.92 11.88 13.76
CA CYS A 188 0.74 10.44 13.97
C CYS A 188 0.21 10.15 15.39
N GLY A 189 0.77 10.84 16.39
CA GLY A 189 0.39 10.69 17.79
C GLY A 189 -1.05 11.10 18.09
N SER A 190 -1.59 12.14 17.43
CA SER A 190 -2.98 12.57 17.66
C SER A 190 -4.03 11.54 17.24
N VAL A 191 -3.66 10.63 16.34
CA VAL A 191 -4.51 9.54 15.84
C VAL A 191 -4.00 8.16 16.25
N ALA A 192 -3.10 8.12 17.25
CA ALA A 192 -2.49 6.93 17.84
C ALA A 192 -1.91 5.96 16.81
N LYS A 193 -1.19 6.49 15.81
CA LYS A 193 -0.43 5.71 14.81
C LYS A 193 1.07 5.84 15.10
N SER A 194 1.80 4.77 14.88
CA SER A 194 3.27 4.81 14.92
C SER A 194 3.81 5.22 13.54
N LEU A 195 4.83 6.07 13.51
CA LEU A 195 5.46 6.47 12.26
C LEU A 195 6.42 5.37 11.79
N LEU A 196 6.12 4.79 10.63
CA LEU A 196 7.00 3.84 9.94
C LEU A 196 7.61 4.55 8.72
N VAL A 197 8.92 4.62 8.66
CA VAL A 197 9.64 5.16 7.50
C VAL A 197 10.22 4.01 6.70
N LEU A 198 9.90 3.95 5.41
CA LEU A 198 10.45 2.99 4.47
C LEU A 198 11.49 3.69 3.60
N TYR A 199 12.75 3.31 3.73
CA TYR A 199 13.83 3.77 2.86
C TYR A 199 14.00 2.77 1.72
N ILE A 200 13.78 3.25 0.49
CA ILE A 200 13.90 2.46 -0.73
C ILE A 200 15.29 2.65 -1.32
N ASP A 201 16.09 1.60 -1.24
CA ASP A 201 17.41 1.53 -1.88
C ASP A 201 17.25 0.86 -3.25
N LYS A 202 17.71 1.55 -4.29
CA LYS A 202 17.56 1.09 -5.68
C LYS A 202 18.78 0.31 -6.15
N ASN A 203 19.81 0.18 -5.32
CA ASN A 203 21.04 -0.54 -5.62
C ASN A 203 21.66 -0.11 -6.97
N GLY A 204 21.57 1.18 -7.33
CA GLY A 204 22.06 1.72 -8.61
C GLY A 204 21.16 1.48 -9.83
N ASN A 205 19.99 0.86 -9.68
CA ASN A 205 19.06 0.57 -10.78
C ASN A 205 18.18 1.77 -11.20
N GLY A 206 18.34 2.94 -10.58
CA GLY A 206 17.70 4.18 -11.02
C GLY A 206 16.18 4.07 -11.20
N ALA A 207 15.64 4.59 -12.30
CA ALA A 207 14.21 4.46 -12.63
C ALA A 207 13.91 3.26 -13.55
N VAL A 208 14.86 2.34 -13.72
CA VAL A 208 14.72 1.18 -14.62
C VAL A 208 13.63 0.25 -14.08
N PHE A 209 12.87 -0.36 -14.99
CA PHE A 209 11.84 -1.32 -14.63
C PHE A 209 12.41 -2.42 -13.71
N PRO A 210 11.75 -2.72 -12.58
CA PRO A 210 12.11 -3.89 -11.77
C PRO A 210 11.89 -5.15 -12.59
N SER A 211 12.94 -5.82 -13.07
CA SER A 211 12.79 -7.19 -13.58
C SER A 211 12.37 -8.16 -12.47
N CYS A 212 12.75 -7.86 -11.23
CA CYS A 212 12.28 -8.51 -10.01
C CYS A 212 12.20 -7.49 -8.86
N LEU A 213 11.25 -7.66 -7.93
CA LEU A 213 11.20 -6.87 -6.69
C LEU A 213 12.44 -7.09 -5.79
N GLU A 214 13.13 -8.23 -5.95
CA GLU A 214 14.35 -8.58 -5.20
C GLU A 214 15.53 -7.65 -5.51
N ASN A 215 15.48 -6.92 -6.63
CA ASN A 215 16.54 -5.98 -7.01
C ASN A 215 16.53 -4.69 -6.17
N TYR A 216 15.52 -4.50 -5.33
CA TYR A 216 15.35 -3.35 -4.45
C TYR A 216 15.44 -3.78 -2.98
N SER A 217 16.07 -2.95 -2.15
CA SER A 217 16.08 -3.20 -0.70
C SER A 217 15.25 -2.15 0.04
N VAL A 218 14.40 -2.61 0.95
CA VAL A 218 13.54 -1.73 1.77
C VAL A 218 14.00 -1.80 3.21
N LYS A 219 14.54 -0.68 3.73
CA LYS A 219 14.93 -0.54 5.14
C LYS A 219 13.79 0.10 5.92
N GLU A 220 13.26 -0.63 6.90
CA GLU A 220 12.18 -0.18 7.78
C GLU A 220 12.74 0.52 9.01
N ARG A 221 12.24 1.72 9.33
CA ARG A 221 12.55 2.41 10.58
C ARG A 221 11.28 2.84 11.30
N LEU A 222 11.09 2.31 12.49
CA LEU A 222 10.03 2.77 13.39
C LEU A 222 10.53 4.00 14.14
N ILE A 223 9.83 5.12 14.00
CA ILE A 223 10.13 6.36 14.71
C ILE A 223 9.07 6.58 15.78
N THR A 224 9.52 6.66 17.02
CA THR A 224 8.66 6.91 18.17
C THR A 224 9.04 8.23 18.82
N ARG A 225 8.07 8.86 19.48
CA ARG A 225 8.32 10.06 20.27
C ARG A 225 9.18 9.67 21.48
N TRP A 226 10.24 10.44 21.72
CA TRP A 226 10.99 10.32 22.97
C TRP A 226 10.08 10.68 24.16
N ASN A 227 9.96 9.76 25.11
CA ASN A 227 9.17 9.96 26.32
C ASN A 227 10.11 10.11 27.53
N PRO A 228 10.23 11.32 28.13
CA PRO A 228 11.10 11.56 29.28
C PRO A 228 10.82 10.61 30.45
N GLU A 229 9.56 10.27 30.71
CA GLU A 229 9.18 9.41 31.84
C GLU A 229 9.68 7.98 31.69
N GLN A 230 9.74 7.47 30.46
CA GLN A 230 10.24 6.13 30.14
C GLN A 230 11.78 6.08 30.03
N SER A 231 12.43 7.25 29.97
CA SER A 231 13.88 7.40 29.80
C SER A 231 14.57 7.96 31.04
N ARG A 232 13.84 8.13 32.15
CA ARG A 232 14.43 8.48 33.45
C ARG A 232 15.00 7.22 34.10
N GLU A 233 16.15 7.33 34.75
CA GLU A 233 16.72 6.25 35.56
C GLU A 233 15.65 5.63 36.48
N ASN A 234 15.56 4.30 36.47
CA ASN A 234 14.73 3.59 37.42
C ASN A 234 15.30 3.84 38.82
N LYS A 235 14.49 4.40 39.74
CA LYS A 235 14.82 4.29 41.16
C LYS A 235 14.90 2.80 41.51
N PRO A 236 15.98 2.30 42.14
CA PRO A 236 16.02 0.93 42.62
C PRO A 236 14.84 0.72 43.59
N LYS A 237 14.17 -0.42 43.43
CA LYS A 237 13.09 -0.86 44.33
C LYS A 237 13.62 -1.13 45.73
#